data_AF-A0A6N7QEE8-F1
#
_entry.id   AF-A0A6N7QEE8-F1
#
_cell.length_a   1.000
_cell.length_b   1.000
_cell.length_c   1.000
_cell.angle_alpha   90.00
_cell.angle_beta   90.00
_cell.angle_gamma   90.00
#
_symmetry.space_group_name_H-M   'P 1'
#
loop_
_entity.id
_entity.type
_entity.pdbx_description
1 polymer ?
#
loop_
_entity_poly.entity_id
_entity_poly.type
_entity_poly.pdbx_seq_one_letter_code
_entity_poly.pdbx_strand_id
1 'polypeptide(L)'
;GRQDNFFELGGHSLLVMQLVIRIREQFQVDVVLRALFERPTLVELAAAVDELQKTVFLGDELERMQRELDSLSEEELREMLDRESIND
;
A
#
# COMPACT_ATOMS: atom_id res chain seq x y z
N GLY A 1 20.33 -6.03 14.95
CA GLY A 1 19.99 -4.60 14.81
C GLY A 1 19.07 -4.41 13.62
N ARG A 2 18.27 -3.34 13.59
CA ARG A 2 17.37 -3.04 12.44
C ARG A 2 18.09 -2.76 11.11
N GLN A 3 19.39 -2.49 11.19
CA GLN A 3 20.29 -2.25 10.06
C GLN A 3 21.15 -3.47 9.74
N ASP A 4 21.03 -4.55 10.51
CA ASP A 4 21.82 -5.75 10.27
C ASP A 4 21.26 -6.44 9.04
N ASN A 5 22.17 -6.93 8.19
CA ASN A 5 21.80 -7.67 7.00
C ASN A 5 21.23 -9.03 7.42
N PHE A 6 20.02 -9.32 6.96
CA PHE A 6 19.31 -10.57 7.24
C PHE A 6 20.12 -11.82 6.86
N PHE A 7 20.84 -11.78 5.74
CA PHE A 7 21.65 -12.91 5.26
C PHE A 7 22.95 -13.07 6.04
N GLU A 8 23.56 -11.99 6.52
CA GLU A 8 24.73 -12.04 7.40
C GLU A 8 24.40 -12.64 8.77
N LEU A 9 23.14 -12.52 9.21
CA LEU A 9 22.62 -13.17 10.41
C LEU A 9 22.22 -14.65 10.19
N GLY A 10 22.50 -15.22 9.01
CA GLY A 10 22.18 -16.62 8.69
C GLY A 10 20.80 -16.82 8.05
N GLY A 11 20.17 -15.75 7.57
CA GLY A 11 18.92 -15.81 6.81
C GLY A 11 19.06 -16.64 5.52
N HIS A 12 18.10 -17.53 5.27
CA HIS A 12 18.09 -18.43 4.11
C HIS A 12 16.70 -18.57 3.50
N SER A 13 16.59 -19.25 2.35
CA SER A 13 15.39 -19.28 1.51
C SER A 13 14.10 -19.64 2.26
N LEU A 14 14.13 -20.63 3.16
CA LEU A 14 12.96 -20.98 3.97
C LEU A 14 12.52 -19.85 4.92
N LEU A 15 13.45 -19.16 5.59
CA LEU A 15 13.12 -18.03 6.45
C LEU A 15 12.60 -16.85 5.63
N VAL A 16 13.15 -16.62 4.44
CA VAL A 16 12.66 -15.62 3.50
C VAL A 16 11.21 -15.93 3.09
N MET A 17 10.92 -17.18 2.72
CA MET A 17 9.56 -17.58 2.36
C MET A 17 8.58 -17.40 3.51
N GLN A 18 8.97 -17.78 4.73
CA GLN A 18 8.15 -17.53 5.92
C GLN A 18 7.93 -16.04 6.19
N LEU A 19 8.94 -15.22 5.96
CA LEU A 19 8.85 -13.77 6.13
C LEU A 19 7.86 -13.15 5.13
N VAL A 20 7.93 -13.53 3.85
CA VAL A 20 6.98 -13.08 2.82
C VAL A 20 5.55 -13.47 3.18
N ILE A 21 5.33 -14.72 3.59
CA ILE A 21 3.99 -15.19 4.01
C ILE A 21 3.48 -14.37 5.19
N ARG A 22 4.29 -14.18 6.24
CA ARG A 22 3.89 -13.39 7.41
C ARG A 22 3.61 -11.93 7.08
N ILE A 23 4.39 -11.32 6.18
CA ILE A 23 4.14 -9.94 5.76
C ILE A 23 2.77 -9.83 5.09
N ARG A 24 2.47 -10.75 4.17
CA ARG A 24 1.18 -10.80 3.51
C ARG A 24 0.03 -10.96 4.49
N GLU A 25 0.15 -11.90 5.43
CA GLU A 25 -0.90 -12.17 6.43
C GLU A 25 -1.15 -10.97 7.37
N GLN A 26 -0.08 -10.30 7.82
CA GLN A 26 -0.19 -9.23 8.81
C GLN A 26 -0.48 -7.85 8.20
N PHE A 27 0.06 -7.57 7.02
CA PHE A 27 0.01 -6.24 6.42
C PHE A 27 -0.83 -6.17 5.14
N GLN A 28 -1.34 -7.32 4.66
CA GLN A 28 -2.16 -7.43 3.46
C GLN A 28 -1.47 -6.89 2.20
N VAL A 29 -0.14 -6.99 2.14
CA VAL A 29 0.67 -6.59 0.98
C VAL A 29 1.58 -7.73 0.54
N ASP A 30 1.77 -7.85 -0.77
CA ASP A 30 2.66 -8.83 -1.38
C ASP A 30 4.04 -8.21 -1.65
N VAL A 31 5.03 -8.59 -0.84
CA VAL A 31 6.43 -8.20 -1.09
C VAL A 31 7.05 -9.17 -2.08
N VAL A 32 7.54 -8.63 -3.20
CA VAL A 32 8.28 -9.44 -4.19
C VAL A 32 9.58 -9.96 -3.60
N LEU A 33 9.87 -11.25 -3.83
CA LEU A 33 11.05 -11.91 -3.27
C LEU A 33 12.37 -11.16 -3.57
N ARG A 34 12.47 -10.58 -4.78
CA ARG A 34 13.60 -9.74 -5.21
C ARG A 34 13.88 -8.59 -4.24
N ALA A 35 12.84 -7.97 -3.69
CA ALA A 35 12.98 -6.84 -2.78
C ALA A 35 13.74 -7.22 -1.51
N LEU A 36 13.61 -8.45 -1.00
CA LEU A 36 14.36 -8.91 0.17
C LEU A 36 15.86 -9.06 -0.10
N PHE A 37 16.26 -9.31 -1.35
CA PHE A 37 17.67 -9.38 -1.73
C PHE A 37 18.26 -7.99 -2.00
N GLU A 38 17.47 -7.08 -2.55
CA GLU A 38 17.88 -5.69 -2.81
C GLU A 38 17.89 -4.83 -1.54
N ARG A 39 17.05 -5.17 -0.57
CA ARG A 39 16.84 -4.45 0.69
C ARG A 39 16.97 -5.43 1.87
N PRO A 40 18.18 -5.94 2.17
CA PRO A 40 18.37 -7.07 3.08
C PRO A 40 18.29 -6.67 4.56
N THR A 41 18.09 -5.40 4.89
CA THR A 41 17.95 -4.96 6.28
C THR A 41 16.48 -4.80 6.68
N LEU A 42 16.20 -4.93 7.98
CA LEU A 42 14.84 -4.79 8.50
C LEU A 42 14.26 -3.39 8.25
N VAL A 43 15.09 -2.34 8.35
CA VAL A 43 14.64 -0.96 8.14
C VAL A 43 14.22 -0.70 6.70
N GLU A 44 14.95 -1.24 5.72
CA GLU A 44 14.61 -1.08 4.30
C GLU A 44 13.38 -1.91 3.91
N LEU A 45 13.24 -3.11 4.48
CA LEU A 45 12.06 -3.95 4.27
C LEU A 45 10.80 -3.31 4.86
N ALA A 46 10.89 -2.71 6.06
CA ALA A 46 9.78 -1.99 6.68
C ALA A 46 9.33 -0.81 5.81
N ALA A 47 10.28 -0.04 5.25
CA ALA A 47 9.96 1.04 4.33
C ALA A 47 9.26 0.53 3.04
N ALA A 48 9.69 -0.61 2.50
CA ALA A 48 9.04 -1.22 1.34
C ALA A 48 7.59 -1.66 1.65
N VAL A 49 7.35 -2.24 2.83
CA VAL A 49 6.00 -2.62 3.26
C VAL A 49 5.11 -1.40 3.43
N ASP A 50 5.60 -0.32 4.05
CA ASP A 50 4.86 0.93 4.24
C ASP A 50 4.47 1.58 2.89
N GLU A 51 5.38 1.58 1.91
CA GLU A 51 5.11 2.06 0.54
C GLU A 51 4.01 1.23 -0.16
N LEU A 52 4.06 -0.09 -0.01
CA LEU A 52 3.02 -0.97 -0.55
C LEU A 52 1.67 -0.75 0.14
N GLN A 53 1.64 -0.58 1.46
CA GLN A 53 0.40 -0.35 2.20
C GLN A 53 -0.28 0.96 1.78
N LYS A 54 0.50 2.02 1.59
CA LYS A 54 0.01 3.30 1.07
C LYS A 54 -0.58 3.15 -0.33
N THR A 55 0.08 2.36 -1.18
CA THR A 55 -0.39 2.11 -2.55
C THR A 55 -1.73 1.37 -2.55
N VAL A 56 -1.88 0.32 -1.75
CA VAL A 56 -3.14 -0.42 -1.60
C VAL A 56 -4.24 0.49 -1.03
N PHE A 57 -3.94 1.22 0.05
CA PHE A 57 -4.89 2.12 0.68
C PHE A 57 -5.40 3.22 -0.27
N LEU A 58 -4.49 3.86 -1.01
CA LEU A 58 -4.86 4.92 -1.95
C LEU A 58 -5.69 4.37 -3.11
N GLY A 59 -5.38 3.16 -3.58
CA GLY A 59 -6.21 2.45 -4.55
C GLY A 59 -7.65 2.26 -4.03
N ASP A 60 -7.79 1.71 -2.83
CA ASP A 60 -9.09 1.48 -2.19
C ASP A 60 -9.86 2.79 -1.93
N GLU A 61 -9.16 3.87 -1.62
CA GLU A 61 -9.75 5.20 -1.42
C GLU A 61 -10.26 5.79 -2.74
N LEU A 62 -9.44 5.76 -3.80
CA LEU A 62 -9.84 6.21 -5.13
C LEU A 62 -11.05 5.43 -5.66
N GLU A 63 -11.06 4.10 -5.49
CA GLU A 63 -12.21 3.27 -5.86
C GLU A 63 -13.48 3.59 -5.06
N ARG A 64 -13.34 3.96 -3.78
CA ARG A 64 -14.47 4.41 -2.95
C ARG A 64 -15.02 5.74 -3.44
N MET A 65 -14.15 6.72 -3.66
CA MET A 65 -14.52 8.03 -4.19
C MET A 65 -15.19 7.91 -5.57
N GLN A 66 -14.64 7.06 -6.44
CA GLN A 66 -15.22 6.82 -7.77
C GLN A 66 -16.62 6.21 -7.69
N ARG A 67 -16.84 5.23 -6.81
CA ARG A 67 -18.18 4.64 -6.60
C ARG A 67 -19.19 5.64 -6.05
N GLU A 68 -18.74 6.55 -5.18
CA GLU A 68 -19.58 7.63 -4.68
C GLU A 68 -19.99 8.57 -5.82
N LEU A 69 -19.03 9.01 -6.65
CA LEU A 69 -19.29 9.80 -7.85
C LEU A 69 -20.24 9.11 -8.84
N ASP A 70 -20.03 7.81 -9.10
CA ASP A 70 -20.88 7.02 -10.00
C ASP A 70 -22.30 6.81 -9.45
N SER A 71 -22.49 6.93 -8.13
CA SER A 71 -23.79 6.80 -7.47
C SER A 71 -24.60 8.10 -7.43
N LEU A 72 -23.96 9.26 -7.68
CA LEU A 72 -24.64 10.54 -7.78
C LEU A 72 -25.38 10.65 -9.12
N SER A 73 -26.63 11.10 -9.08
CA SER A 73 -27.36 11.43 -10.30
C SER A 73 -26.75 12.67 -10.97
N GLU A 74 -26.95 12.80 -12.29
CA GLU A 74 -26.54 14.02 -13.03
C GLU A 74 -27.15 15.30 -12.41
N GLU A 75 -28.34 15.18 -11.81
CA GLU A 75 -29.04 16.29 -11.15
C GLU A 75 -28.33 16.72 -9.86
N GLU A 76 -27.92 15.78 -9.01
CA GLU A 76 -27.16 16.07 -7.79
C GLU A 76 -25.77 16.65 -8.10
N LEU A 77 -25.10 16.12 -9.13
CA LEU A 77 -23.81 16.63 -9.57
C LEU A 77 -23.92 18.07 -10.11
N ARG A 78 -24.98 18.37 -10.88
CA ARG A 78 -25.28 19.74 -11.33
C ARG A 78 -25.56 20.67 -10.16
N GLU A 79 -26.35 20.25 -9.17
CA GLU A 79 -26.61 21.05 -7.97
C GLU A 79 -25.35 21.39 -7.16
N MET A 80 -24.36 20.48 -7.11
CA MET A 80 -23.08 20.74 -6.44
C MET A 80 -22.25 21.79 -7.18
N LEU A 81 -22.14 21.68 -8.51
CA LEU A 81 -21.42 22.63 -9.37
C LEU A 81 -22.07 24.02 -9.42
N ASP A 82 -23.41 24.07 -9.37
CA ASP A 82 -24.17 25.31 -9.32
C ASP A 82 -23.99 26.04 -7.99
N ARG A 83 -23.89 25.31 -6.86
CA ARG A 83 -23.63 25.91 -5.53
C ARG A 83 -22.21 26.48 -5.41
N GLU A 84 -21.21 25.87 -6.03
CA GLU A 84 -19.84 26.41 -6.08
C GLU A 84 -19.71 27.62 -7.04
N SER A 85 -20.49 27.66 -8.12
CA SER A 85 -20.45 28.76 -9.10
C SER A 85 -21.13 30.05 -8.63
N ILE A 86 -21.94 30.02 -7.55
CA ILE A 86 -22.60 31.20 -6.98
C ILE A 86 -21.69 31.98 -6.02
N ASN A 87 -20.51 31.45 -5.67
CA ASN A 87 -19.60 32.10 -4.74
C ASN A 87 -18.53 33.00 -5.41
N ASP A 88 -18.72 33.34 -6.70
CA ASP A 88 -17.97 34.37 -7.44
C ASP A 88 -18.83 35.61 -7.73
#